data_AF-A0A7W6LCY8-F1
#
_entry.id   AF-A0A7W6LCY8-F1
#
_cell.length_a   1.000
_cell.length_b   1.000
_cell.length_c   1.000
_cell.angle_alpha   90.00
_cell.angle_beta   90.00
_cell.angle_gamma   90.00
#
_symmetry.space_group_name_H-M   'P 1'
#
loop_
_entity.id
_entity.type
_entity.pdbx_description
1 polymer ?
#
loop_
_entity_poly.entity_id
_entity_poly.type
_entity_poly.pdbx_seq_one_letter_code
_entity_poly.pdbx_strand_id
1 'polypeptide(L)'
;MSEITAAMVKELREKSGAGMMDCKKALAETNGDMEAAIDWLRAKGIAKADKKSGRTAAEGLVGIASAGTSAVVVEVNSETDFVARNDAFQDLVRGVASVALTTDGSVEAVSAATYPATGKSVTDTIKDAIATIGENMTLRRSAKLSVEDGVVATYIHNAAADSLGKLGVLVALKSTGNKDVLTAIGRQVAMHVAATNPLAVRAEEVDAAVAERERNVFIEQSRASGKPDAIIEKMVEGRMRKFFEEVALLSQAFVINPDLTVAAALKEAEKDAGAPIEVTGIVRLLLGEGVEKEETDFAAEVAAAVKH
;
A
#
# COMPACT_ATOMS: atom_id res chain seq x y z
N MET A 1 -39.87 27.91 -14.74
CA MET A 1 -38.90 26.91 -14.25
C MET A 1 -39.44 25.55 -14.62
N SER A 2 -38.62 24.69 -15.22
CA SER A 2 -38.99 23.30 -15.46
C SER A 2 -39.30 22.61 -14.13
N GLU A 3 -40.34 21.76 -14.12
CA GLU A 3 -40.76 21.07 -12.91
C GLU A 3 -39.80 19.91 -12.63
N ILE A 4 -39.05 19.97 -11.53
CA ILE A 4 -38.11 18.92 -11.14
C ILE A 4 -38.88 17.81 -10.43
N THR A 5 -39.07 16.72 -11.14
CA THR A 5 -39.79 15.55 -10.61
C THR A 5 -38.87 14.65 -9.79
N ALA A 6 -39.44 13.88 -8.87
CA ALA A 6 -38.70 12.86 -8.11
C ALA A 6 -38.07 11.79 -9.02
N ALA A 7 -38.69 11.49 -10.16
CA ALA A 7 -38.15 10.56 -11.14
C ALA A 7 -36.86 11.08 -11.78
N MET A 8 -36.80 12.37 -12.14
CA MET A 8 -35.58 12.99 -12.69
C MET A 8 -34.44 12.97 -11.67
N VAL A 9 -34.73 13.27 -10.39
CA VAL A 9 -33.72 13.21 -9.32
C VAL A 9 -33.21 11.78 -9.14
N LYS A 10 -34.11 10.79 -9.17
CA LYS A 10 -33.75 9.37 -9.09
C LYS A 10 -32.86 8.95 -10.26
N GLU A 11 -33.24 9.30 -11.48
CA GLU A 11 -32.47 8.99 -12.70
C GLU A 11 -31.07 9.62 -12.65
N LEU A 12 -30.97 10.91 -12.28
CA LEU A 12 -29.67 11.57 -12.15
C LEU A 12 -28.81 10.92 -11.08
N ARG A 13 -29.40 10.50 -9.95
CA ARG A 13 -28.70 9.79 -8.88
C ARG A 13 -28.19 8.43 -9.35
N GLU A 14 -29.00 7.68 -10.10
CA GLU A 14 -28.59 6.37 -10.64
C GLU A 14 -27.44 6.52 -11.65
N LYS A 15 -27.44 7.58 -12.47
CA LYS A 15 -26.37 7.84 -13.44
C LYS A 15 -25.09 8.39 -12.81
N SER A 16 -25.20 9.25 -11.80
CA SER A 16 -24.06 9.98 -11.24
C SER A 16 -23.49 9.40 -9.95
N GLY A 17 -24.27 8.59 -9.22
CA GLY A 17 -23.94 8.12 -7.88
C GLY A 17 -23.98 9.22 -6.80
N ALA A 18 -24.35 10.46 -7.13
CA ALA A 18 -24.33 11.58 -6.20
C ALA A 18 -25.46 11.53 -5.16
N GLY A 19 -25.30 12.28 -4.07
CA GLY A 19 -26.32 12.38 -3.02
C GLY A 19 -27.65 12.93 -3.54
N MET A 20 -28.76 12.47 -2.96
CA MET A 20 -30.13 12.83 -3.39
C MET A 20 -30.35 14.35 -3.49
N MET A 21 -29.88 15.10 -2.48
CA MET A 21 -30.02 16.55 -2.44
C MET A 21 -29.11 17.27 -3.43
N ASP A 22 -27.93 16.71 -3.71
CA ASP A 22 -27.05 17.26 -4.74
C ASP A 22 -27.66 17.09 -6.12
N CYS A 23 -28.26 15.92 -6.42
CA CYS A 23 -28.97 15.68 -7.68
C CYS A 23 -30.15 16.64 -7.86
N LYS A 24 -30.96 16.83 -6.82
CA LYS A 24 -32.07 17.79 -6.85
C LYS A 24 -31.58 19.21 -7.08
N LYS A 25 -30.49 19.61 -6.41
CA LYS A 25 -29.90 20.93 -6.58
C LYS A 25 -29.30 21.12 -7.97
N ALA A 26 -28.59 20.12 -8.49
CA ALA A 26 -28.02 20.17 -9.83
C ALA A 26 -29.09 20.39 -10.89
N LEU A 27 -30.20 19.63 -10.83
CA LEU A 27 -31.36 19.82 -11.71
C LEU A 27 -31.97 21.23 -11.54
N ALA A 28 -31.99 21.78 -10.32
CA ALA A 28 -32.50 23.14 -10.08
C ALA A 28 -31.64 24.21 -10.74
N GLU A 29 -30.33 24.12 -10.59
CA GLU A 29 -29.37 25.09 -11.15
C GLU A 29 -29.25 24.99 -12.67
N THR A 30 -29.66 23.86 -13.26
CA THR A 30 -29.55 23.58 -14.69
C THR A 30 -30.90 23.54 -15.41
N ASN A 31 -31.96 24.00 -14.74
CA ASN A 31 -33.32 24.01 -15.27
C ASN A 31 -33.76 22.62 -15.81
N GLY A 32 -33.44 21.56 -15.08
CA GLY A 32 -33.86 20.20 -15.36
C GLY A 32 -33.13 19.54 -16.54
N ASP A 33 -32.11 20.19 -17.10
CA ASP A 33 -31.25 19.60 -18.13
C ASP A 33 -30.34 18.53 -17.50
N MET A 34 -30.52 17.28 -17.95
CA MET A 34 -29.83 16.13 -17.38
C MET A 34 -28.32 16.16 -17.63
N GLU A 35 -27.87 16.51 -18.84
CA GLU A 35 -26.45 16.54 -19.18
C GLU A 35 -25.75 17.69 -18.47
N ALA A 36 -26.38 18.87 -18.47
CA ALA A 36 -25.85 20.02 -17.72
C ALA A 36 -25.81 19.72 -16.20
N ALA A 37 -26.81 19.00 -15.66
CA ALA A 37 -26.82 18.60 -14.25
C ALA A 37 -25.67 17.63 -13.92
N ILE A 38 -25.34 16.71 -14.83
CA ILE A 38 -24.19 15.80 -14.68
C ILE A 38 -22.88 16.60 -14.64
N ASP A 39 -22.68 17.54 -15.58
CA ASP A 39 -21.48 18.38 -15.60
C ASP A 39 -21.38 19.27 -14.36
N TRP A 40 -22.51 19.81 -13.89
CA TRP A 40 -22.58 20.58 -12.65
C TRP A 40 -22.19 19.74 -11.43
N LEU A 41 -22.70 18.50 -11.34
CA LEU A 41 -22.33 17.56 -10.27
C LEU A 41 -20.85 17.22 -10.31
N ARG A 42 -20.28 17.01 -11.50
CA ARG A 42 -18.84 16.74 -11.68
C ARG A 42 -18.00 17.90 -11.14
N ALA A 43 -18.31 19.13 -11.53
CA ALA A 43 -17.61 20.32 -11.04
C ALA A 43 -17.72 20.48 -9.51
N LYS A 44 -18.90 20.21 -8.94
CA LYS A 44 -19.08 20.22 -7.48
C LYS A 44 -18.38 19.08 -6.76
N GLY A 45 -18.32 17.90 -7.38
CA GLY A 45 -17.61 16.74 -6.85
C GLY A 45 -16.12 17.04 -6.65
N ILE A 46 -15.48 17.64 -7.65
CA ILE A 46 -14.08 18.09 -7.57
C ILE A 46 -13.88 19.05 -6.39
N ALA A 47 -14.74 20.08 -6.27
CA ALA A 47 -14.64 21.03 -5.16
C ALA A 47 -14.88 20.38 -3.78
N LYS A 48 -15.72 19.35 -3.69
CA LYS A 48 -15.93 18.57 -2.45
C LYS A 48 -14.71 17.72 -2.13
N ALA A 49 -14.10 17.09 -3.13
CA ALA A 49 -12.89 16.31 -2.97
C ALA A 49 -11.72 17.18 -2.48
N ASP A 50 -11.52 18.34 -3.10
CA ASP A 50 -10.47 19.28 -2.69
C ASP A 50 -10.66 19.75 -1.23
N LYS A 51 -11.90 19.99 -0.79
CA LYS A 51 -12.20 20.30 0.62
C LYS A 51 -11.94 19.16 1.61
N LYS A 52 -11.96 17.91 1.14
CA LYS A 52 -11.72 16.72 1.96
C LYS A 52 -10.25 16.31 1.97
N SER A 53 -9.47 16.74 0.98
CA SER A 53 -8.05 16.39 0.82
C SER A 53 -7.18 16.64 2.06
N GLY A 54 -7.53 17.65 2.88
CA GLY A 54 -6.81 17.97 4.11
C GLY A 54 -7.13 17.09 5.31
N ARG A 55 -8.07 16.13 5.19
CA ARG A 55 -8.43 15.22 6.29
C ARG A 55 -7.49 14.01 6.31
N THR A 56 -7.12 13.57 7.50
CA THR A 56 -6.25 12.40 7.69
C THR A 56 -6.91 11.13 7.14
N ALA A 57 -6.24 10.49 6.18
CA ALA A 57 -6.63 9.21 5.60
C ALA A 57 -5.58 8.15 5.96
N ALA A 58 -5.83 7.42 7.04
CA ALA A 58 -4.90 6.43 7.60
C ALA A 58 -5.43 4.99 7.55
N GLU A 59 -6.69 4.80 7.14
CA GLU A 59 -7.30 3.51 6.83
C GLU A 59 -7.27 3.28 5.31
N GLY A 60 -7.95 2.24 4.81
CA GLY A 60 -8.02 1.91 3.38
C GLY A 60 -7.55 0.48 3.09
N LEU A 61 -6.90 0.29 1.94
CA LEU A 61 -6.44 -1.01 1.48
C LEU A 61 -5.08 -0.93 0.76
N VAL A 62 -4.31 -2.00 0.92
CA VAL A 62 -3.20 -2.35 0.06
C VAL A 62 -3.70 -3.31 -1.01
N GLY A 63 -3.40 -3.03 -2.27
CA GLY A 63 -3.75 -3.89 -3.41
C GLY A 63 -2.51 -4.33 -4.19
N ILE A 64 -2.54 -5.54 -4.74
CA ILE A 64 -1.48 -6.09 -5.59
C ILE A 64 -2.04 -6.46 -6.96
N ALA A 65 -1.25 -6.20 -8.01
CA ALA A 65 -1.45 -6.78 -9.33
C ALA A 65 -0.14 -7.39 -9.83
N SER A 66 -0.22 -8.52 -10.53
CA SER A 66 0.95 -9.27 -11.02
C SER A 66 0.77 -9.75 -12.46
N ALA A 67 1.84 -9.69 -13.24
CA ALA A 67 1.92 -10.26 -14.58
C ALA A 67 3.30 -10.92 -14.77
N GLY A 68 3.35 -12.25 -14.63
CA GLY A 68 4.54 -13.07 -14.87
C GLY A 68 5.75 -12.61 -14.07
N THR A 69 6.67 -11.93 -14.74
CA THR A 69 7.95 -11.45 -14.19
C THR A 69 7.88 -10.07 -13.55
N SER A 70 6.68 -9.51 -13.37
CA SER A 70 6.49 -8.21 -12.72
C SER A 70 5.27 -8.21 -11.80
N ALA A 71 5.35 -7.43 -10.72
CA ALA A 71 4.20 -7.15 -9.86
C ALA A 71 4.31 -5.76 -9.25
N VAL A 72 3.17 -5.19 -8.90
CA VAL A 72 3.04 -3.89 -8.25
C VAL A 72 2.20 -4.01 -6.99
N VAL A 73 2.53 -3.19 -6.00
CA VAL A 73 1.74 -3.02 -4.79
C VAL A 73 1.41 -1.54 -4.64
N VAL A 74 0.14 -1.25 -4.35
CA VAL A 74 -0.37 0.10 -4.15
C VAL A 74 -1.04 0.21 -2.79
N GLU A 75 -0.92 1.36 -2.14
CA GLU A 75 -1.70 1.72 -0.95
C GLU A 75 -2.67 2.84 -1.33
N VAL A 76 -3.96 2.55 -1.25
CA VAL A 76 -5.02 3.54 -1.42
C VAL A 76 -5.69 3.74 -0.06
N ASN A 77 -5.56 4.95 0.49
CA ASN A 77 -6.09 5.27 1.80
C ASN A 77 -7.51 5.83 1.76
N SER A 78 -8.21 5.67 2.87
CA SER A 78 -9.51 6.31 3.20
C SER A 78 -9.48 6.88 4.63
N GLU A 79 -10.50 7.66 5.01
CA GLU A 79 -10.63 8.18 6.38
C GLU A 79 -10.95 7.03 7.36
N THR A 80 -11.89 6.14 6.98
CA THR A 80 -12.38 5.06 7.87
C THR A 80 -12.15 3.65 7.32
N ASP A 81 -12.22 2.64 8.21
CA ASP A 81 -12.11 1.21 7.85
C ASP A 81 -13.40 0.67 7.22
N PHE A 82 -14.53 1.37 7.38
CA PHE A 82 -15.80 1.01 6.75
C PHE A 82 -15.71 1.11 5.22
N VAL A 83 -15.00 2.11 4.69
CA VAL A 83 -14.78 2.26 3.25
C VAL A 83 -13.99 1.10 2.67
N ALA A 84 -13.05 0.50 3.42
CA ALA A 84 -12.30 -0.67 2.96
C ALA A 84 -13.18 -1.91 2.68
N ARG A 85 -14.39 -1.95 3.24
CA ARG A 85 -15.37 -3.04 3.02
C ARG A 85 -16.35 -2.75 1.89
N ASN A 86 -16.31 -1.55 1.31
CA ASN A 86 -17.19 -1.15 0.22
C ASN A 86 -16.66 -1.70 -1.11
N ASP A 87 -17.51 -2.43 -1.85
CA ASP A 87 -17.15 -3.05 -3.12
C ASP A 87 -16.62 -2.05 -4.16
N ALA A 88 -17.21 -0.86 -4.26
CA ALA A 88 -16.76 0.17 -5.19
C ALA A 88 -15.36 0.69 -4.84
N PHE A 89 -15.03 0.78 -3.55
CA PHE A 89 -13.68 1.14 -3.12
C PHE A 89 -12.69 0.00 -3.42
N GLN A 90 -13.07 -1.25 -3.16
CA GLN A 90 -12.23 -2.41 -3.49
C GLN A 90 -11.94 -2.49 -4.99
N ASP A 91 -12.94 -2.26 -5.83
CA ASP A 91 -12.80 -2.23 -7.29
C ASP A 91 -11.91 -1.06 -7.75
N LEU A 92 -12.04 0.10 -7.10
CA LEU A 92 -11.12 1.22 -7.31
C LEU A 92 -9.68 0.78 -7.04
N VAL A 93 -9.39 0.19 -5.87
CA VAL A 93 -8.03 -0.24 -5.51
C VAL A 93 -7.49 -1.29 -6.49
N ARG A 94 -8.29 -2.29 -6.88
CA ARG A 94 -7.89 -3.30 -7.89
C ARG A 94 -7.57 -2.67 -9.23
N GLY A 95 -8.41 -1.73 -9.69
CA GLY A 95 -8.16 -1.04 -10.94
C GLY A 95 -6.93 -0.14 -10.88
N VAL A 96 -6.68 0.54 -9.76
CA VAL A 96 -5.45 1.33 -9.56
C VAL A 96 -4.22 0.42 -9.59
N ALA A 97 -4.24 -0.74 -8.92
CA ALA A 97 -3.17 -1.72 -8.99
C ALA A 97 -2.95 -2.23 -10.43
N SER A 98 -4.03 -2.50 -11.17
CA SER A 98 -3.98 -2.96 -12.56
C SER A 98 -3.37 -1.89 -13.48
N VAL A 99 -3.75 -0.62 -13.32
CA VAL A 99 -3.14 0.51 -14.02
C VAL A 99 -1.66 0.62 -13.66
N ALA A 100 -1.32 0.53 -12.37
CA ALA A 100 0.04 0.67 -11.89
C ALA A 100 0.98 -0.42 -12.45
N LEU A 101 0.45 -1.60 -12.75
CA LEU A 101 1.23 -2.66 -13.38
C LEU A 101 1.69 -2.29 -14.80
N THR A 102 0.97 -1.37 -15.46
CA THR A 102 1.29 -0.87 -16.82
C THR A 102 2.26 0.31 -16.82
N THR A 103 2.60 0.87 -15.66
CA THR A 103 3.53 2.01 -15.53
C THR A 103 4.91 1.57 -15.01
N ASP A 104 5.77 2.52 -14.66
CA ASP A 104 7.00 2.26 -13.91
C ASP A 104 6.76 1.96 -12.42
N GLY A 105 5.52 2.08 -11.94
CA GLY A 105 5.12 1.87 -10.55
C GLY A 105 5.31 3.07 -9.63
N SER A 106 5.83 4.21 -10.10
CA SER A 106 5.92 5.45 -9.31
C SER A 106 4.53 6.05 -9.07
N VAL A 107 4.32 6.67 -7.92
CA VAL A 107 3.01 7.28 -7.58
C VAL A 107 2.62 8.33 -8.63
N GLU A 108 3.59 9.09 -9.13
CA GLU A 108 3.41 10.12 -10.14
C GLU A 108 2.90 9.52 -11.46
N ALA A 109 3.57 8.48 -11.97
CA ALA A 109 3.16 7.83 -13.22
C ALA A 109 1.80 7.14 -13.08
N VAL A 110 1.54 6.47 -11.95
CA VAL A 110 0.25 5.83 -11.69
C VAL A 110 -0.87 6.87 -11.62
N SER A 111 -0.65 7.96 -10.89
CA SER A 111 -1.65 9.02 -10.69
C SER A 111 -2.07 9.69 -11.99
N ALA A 112 -1.13 9.83 -12.94
CA ALA A 112 -1.36 10.44 -14.25
C ALA A 112 -1.92 9.47 -15.31
N ALA A 113 -1.74 8.16 -15.12
CA ALA A 113 -2.16 7.14 -16.09
C ALA A 113 -3.69 7.07 -16.23
N THR A 114 -4.15 6.69 -17.42
CA THR A 114 -5.57 6.51 -17.72
C THR A 114 -6.13 5.27 -17.03
N TYR A 115 -7.21 5.46 -16.27
CA TYR A 115 -8.01 4.41 -15.68
C TYR A 115 -9.03 3.89 -16.70
N PRO A 116 -8.93 2.63 -17.18
CA PRO A 116 -9.70 2.16 -18.33
C PRO A 116 -11.22 2.22 -18.17
N ALA A 117 -11.74 1.97 -16.96
CA ALA A 117 -13.19 1.95 -16.73
C ALA A 117 -13.85 3.34 -16.86
N THR A 118 -13.09 4.42 -16.67
CA THR A 118 -13.61 5.80 -16.69
C THR A 118 -13.05 6.62 -17.85
N GLY A 119 -11.93 6.21 -18.46
CA GLY A 119 -11.18 6.98 -19.45
C GLY A 119 -10.49 8.22 -18.89
N LYS A 120 -10.54 8.44 -17.57
CA LYS A 120 -9.91 9.58 -16.87
C LYS A 120 -8.56 9.17 -16.27
N SER A 121 -7.81 10.12 -15.72
CA SER A 121 -6.64 9.79 -14.92
C SER A 121 -7.02 9.00 -13.65
N VAL A 122 -6.08 8.28 -13.05
CA VAL A 122 -6.27 7.68 -11.71
C VAL A 122 -6.64 8.74 -10.69
N THR A 123 -5.97 9.90 -10.73
CA THR A 123 -6.26 11.04 -9.84
C THR A 123 -7.72 11.48 -9.93
N ASP A 124 -8.21 11.71 -11.15
CA ASP A 124 -9.59 12.17 -11.36
C ASP A 124 -10.61 11.09 -10.99
N THR A 125 -10.27 9.82 -11.23
CA THR A 125 -11.11 8.69 -10.84
C THR A 125 -11.23 8.59 -9.31
N ILE A 126 -10.14 8.82 -8.57
CA ILE A 126 -10.18 8.91 -7.11
C ILE A 126 -11.01 10.12 -6.66
N LYS A 127 -10.90 11.28 -7.32
CA LYS A 127 -11.74 12.46 -7.02
C LYS A 127 -13.24 12.18 -7.21
N ASP A 128 -13.61 11.46 -8.27
CA ASP A 128 -15.00 11.02 -8.48
C ASP A 128 -15.46 10.06 -7.37
N ALA A 129 -14.60 9.15 -6.93
CA ALA A 129 -14.90 8.25 -5.81
C ALA A 129 -15.10 9.03 -4.48
N ILE A 130 -14.31 10.06 -4.21
CA ILE A 130 -14.50 10.95 -3.05
C ILE A 130 -15.85 11.66 -3.12
N ALA A 131 -16.26 12.12 -4.31
CA ALA A 131 -17.53 12.82 -4.48
C ALA A 131 -18.76 11.93 -4.21
N THR A 132 -18.63 10.62 -4.46
CA THR A 132 -19.71 9.64 -4.31
C THR A 132 -19.70 8.98 -2.94
N ILE A 133 -18.54 8.54 -2.44
CA ILE A 133 -18.40 7.87 -1.14
C ILE A 133 -18.39 8.89 0.01
N GLY A 134 -17.85 10.09 -0.21
CA GLY A 134 -17.91 11.18 0.76
C GLY A 134 -16.78 11.19 1.80
N GLU A 135 -15.73 10.40 1.62
CA GLU A 135 -14.50 10.43 2.43
C GLU A 135 -13.30 10.83 1.59
N ASN A 136 -12.29 11.44 2.22
CA ASN A 136 -10.99 11.65 1.60
C ASN A 136 -10.38 10.30 1.20
N MET A 137 -9.78 10.27 0.01
CA MET A 137 -9.10 9.10 -0.52
C MET A 137 -7.85 9.53 -1.27
N THR A 138 -6.80 8.71 -1.21
CA THR A 138 -5.55 9.04 -1.88
C THR A 138 -4.79 7.78 -2.28
N LEU A 139 -4.17 7.80 -3.47
CA LEU A 139 -3.10 6.87 -3.80
C LEU A 139 -1.84 7.38 -3.10
N ARG A 140 -1.49 6.77 -1.97
CA ARG A 140 -0.42 7.26 -1.11
C ARG A 140 0.94 6.70 -1.46
N ARG A 141 1.01 5.40 -1.73
CA ARG A 141 2.25 4.70 -2.07
C ARG A 141 2.00 3.72 -3.21
N SER A 142 3.02 3.55 -4.03
CA SER A 142 3.06 2.56 -5.10
C SER A 142 4.51 2.11 -5.27
N ALA A 143 4.71 0.83 -5.51
CA ALA A 143 6.02 0.28 -5.80
C ALA A 143 5.89 -0.97 -6.67
N LYS A 144 6.76 -1.07 -7.67
CA LYS A 144 6.79 -2.16 -8.64
C LYS A 144 8.14 -2.86 -8.58
N LEU A 145 8.12 -4.18 -8.71
CA LEU A 145 9.30 -4.99 -8.95
C LEU A 145 9.16 -5.75 -10.26
N SER A 146 10.30 -6.00 -10.90
CA SER A 146 10.39 -6.83 -12.10
C SER A 146 11.71 -7.59 -12.16
N VAL A 147 11.69 -8.73 -12.85
CA VAL A 147 12.87 -9.49 -13.23
C VAL A 147 12.84 -9.79 -14.72
N GLU A 148 14.01 -9.96 -15.34
CA GLU A 148 14.08 -10.37 -16.75
C GLU A 148 13.66 -11.82 -16.93
N ASP A 149 14.11 -12.70 -16.03
CA ASP A 149 13.77 -14.11 -15.99
C ASP A 149 13.64 -14.59 -14.54
N GLY A 150 12.49 -15.17 -14.20
CA GLY A 150 12.15 -15.52 -12.83
C GLY A 150 10.67 -15.29 -12.53
N VAL A 151 10.37 -14.90 -11.29
CA VAL A 151 9.01 -14.55 -10.83
C VAL A 151 9.08 -13.37 -9.86
N VAL A 152 8.00 -12.60 -9.78
CA VAL A 152 7.77 -11.70 -8.65
C VAL A 152 6.65 -12.30 -7.80
N ALA A 153 7.02 -12.93 -6.70
CA ALA A 153 6.08 -13.55 -5.78
C ALA A 153 5.39 -12.48 -4.93
N THR A 154 4.13 -12.74 -4.58
CA THR A 154 3.28 -11.79 -3.88
C THR A 154 2.64 -12.41 -2.64
N TYR A 155 2.41 -11.59 -1.63
CA TYR A 155 1.66 -11.99 -0.44
C TYR A 155 0.83 -10.83 0.10
N ILE A 156 -0.44 -11.09 0.37
CA ILE A 156 -1.36 -10.20 1.06
C ILE A 156 -1.63 -10.79 2.45
N HIS A 157 -1.49 -9.96 3.49
CA HIS A 157 -1.87 -10.30 4.85
C HIS A 157 -3.09 -9.50 5.31
N ASN A 158 -3.89 -10.11 6.20
CA ASN A 158 -5.20 -9.61 6.62
C ASN A 158 -6.07 -9.27 5.40
N ALA A 159 -6.31 -10.27 4.56
CA ALA A 159 -7.04 -10.11 3.31
C ALA A 159 -8.47 -9.62 3.58
N ALA A 160 -8.84 -8.53 2.91
CA ALA A 160 -10.22 -8.03 2.88
C ALA A 160 -11.00 -8.65 1.72
N ALA A 161 -10.30 -8.93 0.61
CA ALA A 161 -10.82 -9.63 -0.57
C ALA A 161 -9.64 -10.17 -1.40
N ASP A 162 -9.93 -10.81 -2.53
CA ASP A 162 -8.87 -11.29 -3.42
C ASP A 162 -7.94 -10.14 -3.85
N SER A 163 -6.63 -10.38 -3.72
CA SER A 163 -5.53 -9.43 -3.97
C SER A 163 -5.56 -8.11 -3.18
N LEU A 164 -6.39 -8.01 -2.11
CA LEU A 164 -6.55 -6.81 -1.29
C LEU A 164 -6.43 -7.13 0.22
N GLY A 165 -5.70 -6.31 0.98
CA GLY A 165 -5.60 -6.47 2.43
C GLY A 165 -4.96 -5.28 3.13
N LYS A 166 -4.48 -5.49 4.36
CA LYS A 166 -3.82 -4.43 5.15
C LYS A 166 -2.31 -4.36 4.97
N LEU A 167 -1.71 -5.42 4.43
CA LEU A 167 -0.28 -5.47 4.17
C LEU A 167 -0.04 -6.24 2.88
N GLY A 168 0.79 -5.69 2.00
CA GLY A 168 1.20 -6.32 0.76
C GLY A 168 2.72 -6.42 0.66
N VAL A 169 3.20 -7.56 0.16
CA VAL A 169 4.61 -7.85 -0.05
C VAL A 169 4.85 -8.31 -1.48
N LEU A 170 5.94 -7.83 -2.07
CA LEU A 170 6.52 -8.31 -3.31
C LEU A 170 7.93 -8.86 -3.04
N VAL A 171 8.27 -9.99 -3.65
CA VAL A 171 9.63 -10.56 -3.62
C VAL A 171 10.03 -10.93 -5.05
N ALA A 172 11.05 -10.25 -5.57
CA ALA A 172 11.59 -10.50 -6.90
C ALA A 172 12.65 -11.60 -6.85
N LEU A 173 12.39 -12.71 -7.53
CA LEU A 173 13.30 -13.84 -7.65
C LEU A 173 13.77 -13.96 -9.09
N LYS A 174 15.07 -13.75 -9.33
CA LYS A 174 15.70 -13.98 -10.62
C LYS A 174 16.24 -15.41 -10.68
N SER A 175 15.81 -16.17 -11.69
CA SER A 175 16.25 -17.55 -11.91
C SER A 175 15.73 -18.08 -13.25
N THR A 176 16.53 -18.91 -13.92
CA THR A 176 16.11 -19.68 -15.11
C THR A 176 15.35 -20.96 -14.74
N GLY A 177 15.22 -21.26 -13.44
CA GLY A 177 14.59 -22.48 -12.94
C GLY A 177 13.08 -22.54 -13.08
N ASN A 178 12.50 -23.65 -12.60
CA ASN A 178 11.07 -23.93 -12.65
C ASN A 178 10.24 -22.85 -11.91
N LYS A 179 9.35 -22.17 -12.64
CA LYS A 179 8.56 -21.03 -12.12
C LYS A 179 7.55 -21.41 -11.04
N ASP A 180 7.07 -22.65 -11.00
CA ASP A 180 6.15 -23.10 -9.95
C ASP A 180 6.90 -23.24 -8.62
N VAL A 181 8.12 -23.76 -8.66
CA VAL A 181 9.01 -23.85 -7.49
C VAL A 181 9.38 -22.44 -7.00
N LEU A 182 9.76 -21.54 -7.93
CA LEU A 182 10.06 -20.15 -7.59
C LEU A 182 8.86 -19.44 -6.96
N THR A 183 7.66 -19.63 -7.50
CA THR A 183 6.42 -19.05 -6.96
C THR A 183 6.16 -19.56 -5.54
N ALA A 184 6.35 -20.86 -5.30
CA ALA A 184 6.13 -21.48 -4.00
C ALA A 184 7.10 -20.95 -2.93
N ILE A 185 8.41 -21.00 -3.18
CA ILE A 185 9.40 -20.49 -2.21
C ILE A 185 9.31 -18.97 -2.06
N GLY A 186 9.10 -18.24 -3.16
CA GLY A 186 8.94 -16.79 -3.14
C GLY A 186 7.75 -16.33 -2.30
N ARG A 187 6.63 -17.08 -2.32
CA ARG A 187 5.48 -16.79 -1.44
C ARG A 187 5.83 -16.99 0.03
N GLN A 188 6.58 -18.03 0.37
CA GLN A 188 7.03 -18.26 1.75
C GLN A 188 7.99 -17.16 2.22
N VAL A 189 8.91 -16.72 1.35
CA VAL A 189 9.78 -15.56 1.63
C VAL A 189 8.96 -14.27 1.78
N ALA A 190 7.92 -14.07 0.97
CA ALA A 190 7.03 -12.91 1.11
C ALA A 190 6.26 -12.92 2.44
N MET A 191 5.83 -14.09 2.92
CA MET A 191 5.25 -14.26 4.26
C MET A 191 6.26 -13.93 5.37
N HIS A 192 7.53 -14.33 5.19
CA HIS A 192 8.61 -13.99 6.11
C HIS A 192 8.82 -12.48 6.17
N VAL A 193 8.99 -11.81 5.02
CA VAL A 193 9.15 -10.35 4.92
C VAL A 193 7.97 -9.61 5.58
N ALA A 194 6.74 -10.10 5.40
CA ALA A 194 5.57 -9.53 6.05
C ALA A 194 5.68 -9.52 7.59
N ALA A 195 6.23 -10.59 8.15
CA ALA A 195 6.38 -10.79 9.60
C ALA A 195 7.61 -10.09 10.20
N THR A 196 8.75 -10.09 9.50
CA THR A 196 10.04 -9.63 10.06
C THR A 196 10.43 -8.21 9.65
N ASN A 197 9.79 -7.65 8.61
CA ASN A 197 10.08 -6.30 8.10
C ASN A 197 11.59 -6.00 7.94
N PRO A 198 12.34 -6.82 7.18
CA PRO A 198 13.76 -6.60 6.96
C PRO A 198 14.01 -5.23 6.30
N LEU A 199 15.14 -4.62 6.64
CA LEU A 199 15.54 -3.32 6.08
C LEU A 199 16.20 -3.45 4.70
N ALA A 200 16.75 -4.62 4.38
CA ALA A 200 17.43 -4.88 3.12
C ALA A 200 17.43 -6.38 2.78
N VAL A 201 17.81 -6.75 1.54
CA VAL A 201 17.97 -8.17 1.17
C VAL A 201 19.25 -8.71 1.79
N ARG A 202 20.34 -7.94 1.72
CA ARG A 202 21.67 -8.28 2.24
C ARG A 202 22.15 -7.26 3.26
N ALA A 203 23.15 -7.63 4.07
CA ALA A 203 23.67 -6.76 5.12
C ALA A 203 24.35 -5.50 4.55
N GLU A 204 25.07 -5.66 3.45
CA GLU A 204 25.75 -4.60 2.71
C GLU A 204 24.81 -3.59 2.04
N GLU A 205 23.52 -3.91 1.93
CA GLU A 205 22.50 -3.05 1.34
C GLU A 205 21.77 -2.20 2.40
N VAL A 206 22.04 -2.41 3.69
CA VAL A 206 21.47 -1.59 4.76
C VAL A 206 22.02 -0.18 4.67
N ASP A 207 21.11 0.82 4.73
CA ASP A 207 21.47 2.23 4.67
C ASP A 207 22.57 2.58 5.70
N ALA A 208 23.62 3.24 5.22
CA ALA A 208 24.79 3.55 6.03
C ALA A 208 24.44 4.44 7.23
N ALA A 209 23.51 5.39 7.07
CA ALA A 209 23.10 6.27 8.16
C ALA A 209 22.25 5.51 9.21
N VAL A 210 21.49 4.48 8.82
CA VAL A 210 20.85 3.55 9.79
C VAL A 210 21.92 2.76 10.55
N ALA A 211 22.87 2.15 9.84
CA ALA A 211 23.92 1.34 10.46
C ALA A 211 24.82 2.16 11.40
N GLU A 212 25.17 3.39 11.03
CA GLU A 212 25.95 4.32 11.85
C GLU A 212 25.18 4.77 13.09
N ARG A 213 23.90 5.08 12.95
CA ARG A 213 23.03 5.43 14.09
C ARG A 213 22.99 4.28 15.09
N GLU A 214 22.75 3.05 14.63
CA GLU A 214 22.70 1.88 15.51
C GLU A 214 24.06 1.59 16.18
N ARG A 215 25.16 1.73 15.43
CA ARG A 215 26.51 1.61 15.98
C ARG A 215 26.75 2.59 17.13
N ASN A 216 26.35 3.85 16.97
CA ASN A 216 26.50 4.87 18.00
C ASN A 216 25.70 4.52 19.26
N VAL A 217 24.48 4.00 19.10
CA VAL A 217 23.68 3.49 20.22
C VAL A 217 24.42 2.37 20.96
N PHE A 218 25.00 1.41 20.25
CA PHE A 218 25.77 0.34 20.90
C PHE A 218 27.05 0.83 21.57
N ILE A 219 27.73 1.84 21.02
CA ILE A 219 28.90 2.47 21.66
C ILE A 219 28.48 3.10 22.99
N GLU A 220 27.42 3.90 22.98
CA GLU A 220 26.92 4.58 24.17
C GLU A 220 26.51 3.57 25.26
N GLN A 221 25.74 2.54 24.89
CA GLN A 221 25.37 1.46 25.81
C GLN A 221 26.60 0.70 26.36
N SER A 222 27.62 0.49 25.53
CA SER A 222 28.82 -0.25 25.94
C SER A 222 29.74 0.57 26.85
N ARG A 223 29.79 1.89 26.69
CA ARG A 223 30.54 2.80 27.58
C ARG A 223 30.02 2.76 29.02
N ALA A 224 28.71 2.58 29.21
CA ALA A 224 28.12 2.42 30.54
C ALA A 224 28.63 1.18 31.30
N SER A 225 29.28 0.22 30.62
CA SER A 225 29.85 -0.97 31.26
C SER A 225 31.20 -0.75 31.95
N GLY A 226 31.84 0.42 31.78
CA GLY A 226 33.12 0.75 32.40
C GLY A 226 34.33 -0.07 31.91
N LYS A 227 34.17 -0.84 30.83
CA LYS A 227 35.23 -1.65 30.23
C LYS A 227 36.21 -0.79 29.40
N PRO A 228 37.44 -1.26 29.16
CA PRO A 228 38.38 -0.56 28.27
C PRO A 228 37.87 -0.43 26.83
N ASP A 229 38.29 0.62 26.12
CA ASP A 229 37.84 0.94 24.76
C ASP A 229 38.01 -0.22 23.76
N ALA A 230 39.14 -0.94 23.82
CA ALA A 230 39.38 -2.09 22.96
C ALA A 230 38.39 -3.25 23.18
N ILE A 231 37.82 -3.38 24.39
CA ILE A 231 36.77 -4.36 24.68
C ILE A 231 35.41 -3.83 24.22
N ILE A 232 35.15 -2.53 24.39
CA ILE A 232 33.94 -1.88 23.89
C ILE A 232 33.84 -2.03 22.37
N GLU A 233 34.94 -1.80 21.64
CA GLU A 233 34.98 -1.93 20.18
C GLU A 233 34.58 -3.34 19.73
N LYS A 234 35.17 -4.38 20.34
CA LYS A 234 34.82 -5.79 20.06
C LYS A 234 33.36 -6.11 20.41
N MET A 235 32.82 -5.51 21.48
CA MET A 235 31.42 -5.69 21.87
C MET A 235 30.48 -5.05 20.83
N VAL A 236 30.80 -3.84 20.38
CA VAL A 236 30.03 -3.13 19.35
C VAL A 236 30.07 -3.89 18.03
N GLU A 237 31.23 -4.40 17.62
CA GLU A 237 31.36 -5.23 16.41
C GLU A 237 30.45 -6.47 16.47
N GLY A 238 30.46 -7.21 17.60
CA GLY A 238 29.60 -8.37 17.79
C GLY A 238 28.10 -8.02 17.76
N ARG A 239 27.71 -6.88 18.34
CA ARG A 239 26.32 -6.39 18.31
C ARG A 239 25.89 -5.92 16.93
N MET A 240 26.77 -5.23 16.19
CA MET A 240 26.51 -4.84 14.81
C MET A 240 26.33 -6.06 13.90
N ARG A 241 27.13 -7.12 14.09
CA ARG A 241 26.93 -8.38 13.37
C ARG A 241 25.52 -8.95 13.62
N LYS A 242 25.10 -9.03 14.88
CA LYS A 242 23.75 -9.49 15.26
C LYS A 242 22.64 -8.59 14.70
N PHE A 243 22.85 -7.27 14.71
CA PHE A 243 21.93 -6.32 14.09
C PHE A 243 21.73 -6.63 12.60
N PHE A 244 22.83 -6.82 11.84
CA PHE A 244 22.72 -7.18 10.43
C PHE A 244 22.07 -8.56 10.20
N GLU A 245 22.30 -9.54 11.09
CA GLU A 245 21.59 -10.82 11.06
C GLU A 245 20.07 -10.66 11.27
N GLU A 246 19.66 -9.67 12.06
CA GLU A 246 18.26 -9.39 12.37
C GLU A 246 17.56 -8.51 11.32
N VAL A 247 18.28 -7.67 10.56
CA VAL A 247 17.65 -6.72 9.61
C VAL A 247 17.87 -7.05 8.14
N ALA A 248 18.81 -7.92 7.79
CA ALA A 248 19.03 -8.37 6.42
C ALA A 248 18.27 -9.68 6.16
N LEU A 249 17.36 -9.67 5.18
CA LEU A 249 16.47 -10.79 4.87
C LEU A 249 17.20 -12.13 4.78
N LEU A 250 18.28 -12.19 3.99
CA LEU A 250 18.97 -13.45 3.72
C LEU A 250 19.68 -14.04 4.96
N SER A 251 19.95 -13.22 5.97
CA SER A 251 20.59 -13.63 7.22
C SER A 251 19.58 -14.08 8.29
N GLN A 252 18.31 -13.70 8.15
CA GLN A 252 17.27 -13.99 9.13
C GLN A 252 16.95 -15.49 9.20
N ALA A 253 16.67 -15.98 10.42
CA ALA A 253 16.09 -17.31 10.63
C ALA A 253 14.70 -17.38 9.99
N PHE A 254 14.45 -18.38 9.17
CA PHE A 254 13.27 -18.42 8.32
C PHE A 254 12.02 -18.76 9.13
N VAL A 255 11.07 -17.83 9.20
CA VAL A 255 9.80 -17.98 9.95
C VAL A 255 9.06 -19.31 9.65
N ILE A 256 9.15 -19.83 8.42
CA ILE A 256 8.51 -21.11 8.05
C ILE A 256 9.29 -22.33 8.57
N ASN A 257 10.63 -22.24 8.60
CA ASN A 257 11.51 -23.25 9.15
C ASN A 257 12.71 -22.58 9.86
N PRO A 258 12.62 -22.32 11.17
CA PRO A 258 13.63 -21.55 11.90
C PRO A 258 15.00 -22.22 12.02
N ASP A 259 15.12 -23.51 11.68
CA ASP A 259 16.40 -24.22 11.63
C ASP A 259 17.28 -23.76 10.45
N LEU A 260 16.68 -23.09 9.46
CA LEU A 260 17.34 -22.55 8.29
C LEU A 260 17.30 -21.02 8.31
N THR A 261 18.30 -20.38 7.72
CA THR A 261 18.16 -18.98 7.29
C THR A 261 17.34 -18.91 6.01
N VAL A 262 16.84 -17.72 5.67
CA VAL A 262 16.17 -17.49 4.36
C VAL A 262 17.10 -17.85 3.20
N ALA A 263 18.39 -17.50 3.28
CA ALA A 263 19.37 -17.88 2.28
C ALA A 263 19.51 -19.41 2.14
N ALA A 264 19.56 -20.14 3.25
CA ALA A 264 19.65 -21.59 3.23
C ALA A 264 18.39 -22.24 2.63
N ALA A 265 17.20 -21.75 2.98
CA ALA A 265 15.94 -22.24 2.41
C ALA A 265 15.86 -22.01 0.89
N LEU A 266 16.29 -20.83 0.40
CA LEU A 266 16.40 -20.55 -1.02
C LEU A 266 17.40 -21.49 -1.71
N LYS A 267 18.54 -21.74 -1.06
CA LYS A 267 19.58 -22.63 -1.58
C LYS A 267 19.10 -24.07 -1.72
N GLU A 268 18.32 -24.57 -0.77
CA GLU A 268 17.70 -25.89 -0.86
C GLU A 268 16.69 -25.96 -2.01
N ALA A 269 15.90 -24.91 -2.21
CA ALA A 269 14.92 -24.83 -3.30
C ALA A 269 15.56 -24.82 -4.70
N GLU A 270 16.82 -24.40 -4.85
CA GLU A 270 17.54 -24.44 -6.13
C GLU A 270 17.59 -25.85 -6.75
N LYS A 271 17.62 -26.89 -5.91
CA LYS A 271 17.66 -28.29 -6.35
C LYS A 271 16.39 -28.65 -7.12
N ASP A 272 15.23 -28.27 -6.58
CA ASP A 272 13.93 -28.55 -7.19
C ASP A 272 13.62 -27.59 -8.34
N ALA A 273 14.11 -26.34 -8.25
CA ALA A 273 14.01 -25.37 -9.33
C ALA A 273 14.90 -25.73 -10.53
N GLY A 274 16.00 -26.46 -10.30
CA GLY A 274 16.98 -26.83 -11.32
C GLY A 274 17.93 -25.70 -11.73
N ALA A 275 17.96 -24.59 -10.98
CA ALA A 275 18.81 -23.43 -11.26
C ALA A 275 19.02 -22.58 -9.99
N PRO A 276 20.08 -21.72 -9.95
CA PRO A 276 20.28 -20.77 -8.86
C PRO A 276 19.12 -19.81 -8.69
N ILE A 277 18.85 -19.40 -7.45
CA ILE A 277 17.77 -18.45 -7.11
C ILE A 277 18.38 -17.21 -6.46
N GLU A 278 18.19 -16.06 -7.08
CA GLU A 278 18.64 -14.78 -6.56
C GLU A 278 17.45 -13.90 -6.15
N VAL A 279 17.47 -13.38 -4.92
CA VAL A 279 16.55 -12.32 -4.50
C VAL A 279 17.12 -10.98 -4.98
N THR A 280 16.41 -10.33 -5.91
CA THR A 280 16.85 -9.05 -6.49
C THR A 280 16.16 -7.84 -5.87
N GLY A 281 15.08 -8.05 -5.12
CA GLY A 281 14.40 -6.96 -4.43
C GLY A 281 13.21 -7.43 -3.61
N ILE A 282 12.85 -6.62 -2.63
CA ILE A 282 11.66 -6.79 -1.81
C ILE A 282 10.94 -5.46 -1.66
N VAL A 283 9.62 -5.52 -1.54
CA VAL A 283 8.78 -4.37 -1.18
C VAL A 283 7.78 -4.84 -0.15
N ARG A 284 7.56 -4.06 0.89
CA ARG A 284 6.52 -4.28 1.90
C ARG A 284 5.79 -2.96 2.14
N LEU A 285 4.48 -2.95 1.96
CA LEU A 285 3.62 -1.83 2.34
C LEU A 285 2.67 -2.29 3.45
N LEU A 286 2.73 -1.64 4.61
CA LEU A 286 1.74 -1.75 5.67
C LEU A 286 0.81 -0.53 5.63
N LEU A 287 -0.50 -0.75 5.54
CA LEU A 287 -1.50 0.32 5.51
C LEU A 287 -1.32 1.30 6.67
N GLY A 288 -1.31 2.59 6.37
CA GLY A 288 -1.24 3.68 7.34
C GLY A 288 0.13 3.87 8.00
N GLU A 289 1.14 3.09 7.61
CA GLU A 289 2.49 3.21 8.16
C GLU A 289 3.05 4.63 7.97
N GLY A 290 3.45 5.26 9.08
CA GLY A 290 3.96 6.64 9.09
C GLY A 290 2.88 7.73 8.98
N VAL A 291 1.59 7.40 9.09
CA VAL A 291 0.51 8.39 9.24
C VAL A 291 0.14 8.49 10.72
N GLU A 292 0.26 9.69 11.28
CA GLU A 292 -0.25 9.97 12.63
C GLU A 292 -1.78 9.98 12.59
N LYS A 293 -2.41 9.15 13.43
CA LYS A 293 -3.86 9.16 13.62
C LYS A 293 -4.18 10.10 14.76
N GLU A 294 -5.06 11.07 14.52
CA GLU A 294 -5.64 11.86 15.60
C GLU A 294 -6.52 10.94 16.46
N GLU A 295 -6.13 10.74 17.72
CA GLU A 295 -7.01 10.10 18.71
C GLU A 295 -8.08 11.10 19.13
N THR A 296 -9.33 10.84 18.76
CA THR A 296 -10.46 11.65 19.24
C THR A 296 -11.10 11.02 20.47
N ASP A 297 -11.32 11.82 21.51
CA ASP A 297 -12.09 11.41 22.68
C ASP A 297 -13.58 11.58 22.37
N PHE A 298 -14.22 10.46 22.03
CA PHE A 298 -15.65 10.43 21.70
C PHE A 298 -16.53 10.97 22.86
N ALA A 299 -16.14 10.76 24.12
CA ALA A 299 -16.90 11.29 25.24
C ALA A 299 -16.78 12.82 25.32
N ALA A 300 -15.60 13.37 25.03
CA ALA A 300 -15.39 14.81 24.94
C ALA A 300 -16.15 15.44 23.75
N GLU A 301 -16.17 14.78 22.58
CA GLU A 301 -16.94 15.23 21.41
C GLU A 301 -18.44 15.26 21.69
N VAL A 302 -18.98 14.18 22.28
CA VAL A 302 -20.40 14.12 22.69
C VAL A 302 -20.71 15.21 23.71
N ALA A 303 -19.85 15.41 24.71
CA ALA A 303 -20.04 16.46 25.71
C ALA A 303 -19.98 17.87 25.11
N ALA A 304 -19.19 18.09 24.06
CA ALA A 304 -19.12 19.37 23.34
C ALA A 304 -20.35 19.61 22.46
N ALA A 305 -20.86 18.58 21.79
CA ALA A 305 -22.04 18.68 20.92
C ALA A 305 -23.36 18.94 21.68
N VAL A 306 -23.45 18.51 22.94
CA VAL A 306 -24.63 18.69 23.81
C VAL A 306 -24.63 20.04 24.54
N LYS A 307 -23.53 20.82 24.47
CA LYS A 307 -23.41 22.14 25.13
C LYS A 307 -24.06 23.31 24.36
N HIS A 308 -24.87 23.03 23.35
CA HIS A 308 -25.63 24.04 22.59
C HIS A 308 -27.15 23.85 22.73
#